data_AF-A0A929MTI2-F1
#
_entry.id   AF-A0A929MTI2-F1
#
_cell.length_a   1.000
_cell.length_b   1.000
_cell.length_c   1.000
_cell.angle_alpha   90.00
_cell.angle_beta   90.00
_cell.angle_gamma   90.00
#
_symmetry.space_group_name_H-M   'P 1'
#
loop_
_entity.id
_entity.type
_entity.pdbx_description
1 polymer ?
#
loop_
_entity_poly.entity_id
_entity_poly.type
_entity_poly.pdbx_seq_one_letter_code
_entity_poly.pdbx_strand_id
1 'polypeptide(L)' 'MAKSFYDYISRSVDYGAKDPMSRLANAIHSDQGFPKRSDEFDEISRYMEDSPHYSRLLSIFDDAWQQYLYHK' A
#
# COMPACT_ATOMS: atom_id res chain seq x y z
N MET A 1 -3.04 18.75 -6.10
CA MET A 1 -2.11 18.05 -5.19
C MET A 1 -2.32 16.58 -5.43
N ALA A 2 -1.35 15.90 -6.06
CA ALA A 2 -1.43 14.46 -6.24
C ALA A 2 -1.46 13.81 -4.85
N LYS A 3 -2.45 12.96 -4.58
CA LYS A 3 -2.52 12.19 -3.34
C LYS A 3 -1.49 11.07 -3.43
N SER A 4 -0.68 10.89 -2.40
CA SER A 4 0.31 9.80 -2.38
C SER A 4 -0.40 8.45 -2.41
N PHE A 5 0.34 7.38 -2.72
CA PHE A 5 -0.21 6.02 -2.63
C PHE A 5 -0.74 5.71 -1.22
N TYR A 6 -0.07 6.23 -0.19
CA TYR A 6 -0.51 6.11 1.20
C TYR A 6 -1.88 6.76 1.45
N ASP A 7 -2.12 7.96 0.91
CA ASP A 7 -3.42 8.64 1.04
C ASP A 7 -4.54 7.90 0.30
N TYR A 8 -4.21 7.20 -0.78
CA TYR A 8 -5.14 6.34 -1.50
C TYR A 8 -5.49 5.09 -0.66
N ILE A 9 -4.48 4.32 -0.25
CA ILE A 9 -4.68 3.04 0.44
C ILE A 9 -5.28 3.21 1.85
N SER A 10 -5.05 4.35 2.50
CA SER A 10 -5.60 4.65 3.84
C SER A 10 -7.14 4.64 3.88
N ARG A 11 -7.82 4.79 2.74
CA ARG A 11 -9.29 4.71 2.67
C ARG A 11 -9.83 3.29 2.80
N SER A 12 -8.98 2.30 2.60
CA SER A 12 -9.30 0.88 2.69
C SER A 12 -8.90 0.26 4.03
N VAL A 13 -8.51 1.06 5.03
CA VAL A 13 -8.21 0.58 6.38
C VAL A 13 -9.50 0.12 7.05
N ASP A 14 -9.59 -1.19 7.28
CA ASP A 14 -10.68 -1.82 8.02
C ASP A 14 -10.13 -3.07 8.75
N TYR A 15 -10.05 -3.00 10.08
CA TYR A 15 -9.53 -4.10 10.91
C TYR A 15 -10.50 -5.28 11.07
N GLY A 16 -11.79 -5.08 10.74
CA GLY A 16 -12.81 -6.13 10.76
C GLY A 16 -12.96 -6.85 9.43
N ALA A 17 -12.59 -6.21 8.33
CA ALA A 17 -12.63 -6.78 6.99
C ALA A 17 -11.53 -7.83 6.78
N LYS A 18 -11.86 -8.87 5.98
CA LYS A 18 -10.95 -9.99 5.67
C LYS A 18 -10.50 -10.01 4.22
N ASP A 19 -10.85 -8.99 3.43
CA ASP A 19 -10.46 -8.91 2.03
C ASP A 19 -8.97 -8.55 1.86
N PRO A 20 -8.38 -8.84 0.69
CA PRO A 20 -6.97 -8.58 0.44
C PRO A 20 -6.57 -7.10 0.56
N MET A 21 -7.41 -6.18 0.08
CA MET A 21 -7.12 -4.74 0.08
C MET A 21 -7.03 -4.20 1.50
N SER A 22 -7.98 -4.57 2.37
CA SER A 22 -7.96 -4.17 3.78
C SER A 22 -6.74 -4.74 4.52
N ARG A 23 -6.28 -5.95 4.18
CA ARG A 23 -5.03 -6.50 4.76
C ARG A 23 -3.81 -5.68 4.39
N LEU A 24 -3.69 -5.29 3.12
CA LEU A 24 -2.61 -4.42 2.65
C LEU A 24 -2.67 -3.05 3.33
N ALA A 25 -3.85 -2.44 3.36
CA ALA A 25 -4.08 -1.13 3.98
C ALA A 25 -3.73 -1.14 5.47
N ASN A 26 -4.18 -2.15 6.22
CA ASN A 26 -3.88 -2.29 7.64
C ASN A 26 -2.37 -2.48 7.88
N ALA A 27 -1.70 -3.31 7.07
CA ALA A 27 -0.25 -3.51 7.17
C ALA A 27 0.52 -2.20 6.95
N ILE A 28 0.22 -1.47 5.86
CA ILE A 28 0.81 -0.16 5.55
C ILE A 28 0.49 0.88 6.63
N HIS A 29 -0.74 0.90 7.15
CA HIS A 29 -1.13 1.86 8.18
C HIS A 29 -0.40 1.61 9.51
N SER A 30 -0.17 0.34 9.85
CA SER A 30 0.57 -0.06 11.06
C SER A 30 2.08 0.15 10.95
N ASP A 31 2.61 0.30 9.73
CA ASP A 31 4.03 0.53 9.48
C ASP A 31 4.39 2.02 9.63
N GLN A 32 5.17 2.32 10.66
CA GLN A 32 5.67 3.67 10.92
C GLN A 32 6.79 4.09 9.95
N GLY A 33 7.52 3.12 9.38
CA GLY A 33 8.63 3.33 8.46
C GLY A 33 8.20 3.49 6.99
N PHE A 34 6.95 3.16 6.67
CA PHE A 34 6.44 3.23 5.30
C PHE A 34 6.63 4.63 4.68
N PRO A 35 7.06 4.76 3.41
CA PRO A 35 7.30 6.04 2.75
C PRO A 35 5.98 6.77 2.39
N LYS A 36 5.28 7.33 3.40
CA LYS A 36 3.91 7.88 3.27
C LYS A 36 3.75 9.04 2.27
N ARG A 37 4.85 9.71 1.94
CA ARG A 37 4.88 10.87 1.03
C ARG A 37 5.33 10.51 -0.38
N SER A 38 5.81 9.29 -0.60
CA SER A 38 6.22 8.84 -1.93
C SER A 38 4.98 8.54 -2.78
N ASP A 39 5.04 8.91 -4.04
CA ASP A 39 4.15 8.45 -5.10
C ASP A 39 4.90 7.78 -6.26
N GLU A 40 6.18 7.46 -6.04
CA GLU A 40 7.06 6.78 -6.98
C GLU A 40 6.99 5.27 -6.77
N PHE A 41 6.69 4.52 -7.84
CA PHE A 41 6.54 3.07 -7.79
C PHE A 41 7.81 2.38 -7.29
N ASP A 42 8.96 2.75 -7.86
CA ASP A 42 10.23 2.09 -7.56
C ASP A 42 10.65 2.23 -6.09
N GLU A 43 10.34 3.37 -5.46
CA GLU A 43 10.65 3.60 -4.04
C GLU A 43 9.78 2.70 -3.15
N ILE A 44 8.47 2.64 -3.43
CA ILE A 44 7.52 1.87 -2.64
C ILE A 44 7.72 0.36 -2.87
N SER A 45 7.91 -0.07 -4.12
CA SER A 45 8.13 -1.48 -4.46
C SER A 45 9.37 -2.03 -3.76
N ARG A 46 10.50 -1.31 -3.83
CA ARG A 46 11.74 -1.71 -3.14
C ARG A 46 11.55 -1.79 -1.63
N TYR A 47 10.91 -0.79 -1.02
CA TYR A 47 10.62 -0.82 0.42
C TYR A 47 9.81 -2.07 0.82
N MET A 48 8.82 -2.44 0.00
CA MET A 48 7.99 -3.61 0.26
C MET A 48 8.72 -4.93 0.00
N GLU A 49 9.52 -5.02 -1.07
CA GLU A 49 10.33 -6.21 -1.40
C GLU A 49 11.41 -6.51 -0.36
N ASP A 50 12.06 -5.47 0.18
CA ASP A 50 13.10 -5.60 1.20
C ASP A 50 12.55 -5.96 2.59
N SER A 51 11.23 -5.85 2.79
CA SER A 51 10.58 -6.08 4.07
C SER A 51 9.87 -7.44 4.10
N PRO A 52 10.32 -8.38 4.97
CA PRO A 52 9.67 -9.68 5.13
C PRO A 52 8.18 -9.59 5.50
N HIS A 53 7.77 -8.47 6.11
CA HIS A 53 6.39 -8.19 6.48
C HIS A 53 5.44 -8.16 5.27
N TYR A 54 5.92 -7.67 4.12
CA TYR A 54 5.10 -7.51 2.92
C TYR A 54 5.22 -8.66 1.93
N SER A 55 6.07 -9.66 2.17
CA SER A 55 6.29 -10.81 1.26
C SER A 55 5.01 -11.48 0.73
N ARG A 56 3.96 -11.61 1.57
CA ARG A 56 2.65 -12.20 1.20
C ARG A 56 1.63 -11.19 0.68
N LEU A 57 2.01 -9.91 0.64
CA LEU A 57 1.17 -8.78 0.24
C LEU A 57 1.63 -8.19 -1.10
N LEU A 58 2.78 -8.58 -1.64
CA LEU A 58 3.33 -8.04 -2.90
C LEU A 58 2.35 -8.17 -4.07
N SER A 59 1.70 -9.32 -4.25
CA SER A 59 0.70 -9.49 -5.31
C SER A 59 -0.52 -8.58 -5.14
N ILE A 60 -0.92 -8.30 -3.88
CA ILE A 60 -2.03 -7.39 -3.58
C ILE A 60 -1.59 -5.95 -3.81
N PHE A 61 -0.33 -5.63 -3.53
CA PHE A 61 0.26 -4.34 -3.82
C PHE A 61 0.26 -4.05 -5.32
N ASP A 62 0.65 -5.00 -6.16
CA ASP A 62 0.61 -4.83 -7.62
C ASP A 62 -0.80 -4.46 -8.10
N ASP A 63 -1.82 -5.18 -7.65
CA ASP A 63 -3.22 -4.91 -7.97
C ASP A 63 -3.68 -3.54 -7.44
N ALA A 64 -3.30 -3.18 -6.21
CA ALA A 64 -3.64 -1.92 -5.58
C ALA A 64 -2.96 -0.73 -6.27
N TRP A 65 -1.72 -0.92 -6.75
CA TRP A 65 -0.98 0.09 -7.48
C TRP A 65 -1.64 0.41 -8.82
N GLN A 66 -2.06 -0.62 -9.58
CA GLN A 66 -2.80 -0.41 -10.83
C GLN A 66 -4.11 0.34 -10.60
N GLN A 67 -4.86 0.01 -9.55
CA GLN A 67 -6.07 0.74 -9.19
C GLN A 67 -5.78 2.19 -8.79
N TYR A 68 -4.70 2.43 -8.03
CA TYR A 68 -4.25 3.79 -7.70
C TYR A 68 -3.97 4.61 -8.97
N LEU A 69 -3.22 4.05 -9.94
CA LEU A 69 -2.90 4.73 -11.19
C LEU A 69 -4.16 5.03 -12.02
N TYR A 70 -5.14 4.13 -12.03
CA TYR A 70 -6.42 4.36 -12.72
C TYR A 70 -7.25 5.49 -12.09
N HIS A 71 -7.12 5.70 -10.78
CA HIS A 71 -7.85 6.73 -10.03
C HIS A 71 -7.06 8.02 -9.78
N LYS A 72 -5.79 8.10 -10.21
CA LYS A 72 -4.90 9.26 -10.06
C LYS A 72 -5.24 10.35 -11.08
#